data_AF-A0A2V9G6G3-F1
#
_entry.id   AF-A0A2V9G6G3-F1
#
_cell.length_a   1.000
_cell.length_b   1.000
_cell.length_c   1.000
_cell.angle_alpha   90.00
_cell.angle_beta   90.00
_cell.angle_gamma   90.00
#
_symmetry.space_group_name_H-M   'P 1'
#
loop_
_entity.id
_entity.type
_entity.pdbx_description
1 polymer ?
#
loop_
_entity_poly.entity_id
_entity_poly.type
_entity_poly.pdbx_seq_one_letter_code
_entity_poly.pdbx_strand_id
1 'polypeptide(L)'
;MKISSSFFAGILWTAMLAPSIAAFAQTQNDQAALAKQSSIVFSGTVSRLGATSFAGVPQSPNTIVVRVDSVLKKPPAISLKKGDNVTVELKDRSAFQQGTQATFYTEGWIFGSGVAVKELGHELNPGGGTLASGADAAESALVQAQKQISDQDLQNRIASSELVVIGRVTDVHRWTIPKSAASRYHTSEHSADWHEAILQIDSVLKGTKPKKSKMVVRFPLSRDVAWVNSPKFEKLQRGIFFLKKDQVSGDPRTSLGGYQVDVYTCLKPGDWLPLSDEARVRSLLKN
;
A
#
# COMPACT_ATOMS: atom_id res chain seq x y z
N MET A 1 67.52 -31.22 45.19
CA MET A 1 67.43 -31.00 43.73
C MET A 1 66.55 -32.08 43.13
N LYS A 2 65.25 -31.79 42.93
CA LYS A 2 64.33 -32.37 41.94
C LYS A 2 62.94 -31.76 42.17
N ILE A 3 62.31 -31.43 41.06
CA ILE A 3 61.17 -30.54 40.85
C ILE A 3 59.87 -31.33 40.98
N SER A 4 58.80 -30.74 41.50
CA SER A 4 57.43 -31.10 41.12
C SER A 4 56.49 -29.91 41.32
N SER A 5 55.96 -29.41 40.21
CA SER A 5 55.02 -28.30 40.10
C SER A 5 53.58 -28.84 40.12
N SER A 6 52.73 -28.29 40.98
CA SER A 6 51.30 -28.62 41.05
C SER A 6 50.45 -27.44 40.58
N PHE A 7 49.65 -27.72 39.54
CA PHE A 7 48.32 -27.23 39.18
C PHE A 7 47.81 -25.88 39.77
N PHE A 8 47.64 -24.89 38.89
CA PHE A 8 46.61 -23.85 39.03
C PHE A 8 45.55 -24.06 37.94
N ALA A 9 44.31 -24.28 38.36
CA ALA A 9 43.13 -24.30 37.50
C ALA A 9 42.69 -22.86 37.22
N GLY A 10 42.79 -22.42 35.97
CA GLY A 10 42.21 -21.18 35.47
C GLY A 10 40.89 -21.47 34.77
N ILE A 11 39.78 -21.06 35.38
CA ILE A 11 38.45 -21.03 34.74
C ILE A 11 38.37 -19.74 33.91
N LEU A 12 38.43 -19.87 32.59
CA LEU A 12 38.26 -18.78 31.64
C LEU A 12 36.77 -18.64 31.31
N TRP A 13 36.14 -17.55 31.75
CA TRP A 13 34.80 -17.14 31.32
C TRP A 13 34.91 -16.45 29.96
N THR A 14 34.47 -17.12 28.89
CA THR A 14 34.14 -16.46 27.61
C THR A 14 32.65 -16.21 27.55
N ALA A 15 32.22 -15.00 27.93
CA ALA A 15 30.88 -14.51 27.62
C ALA A 15 30.82 -14.11 26.14
N MET A 16 30.16 -14.91 25.32
CA MET A 16 29.79 -14.51 23.97
C MET A 16 28.58 -13.56 24.02
N LEU A 17 28.81 -12.30 23.69
CA LEU A 17 27.77 -11.33 23.34
C LEU A 17 27.14 -11.74 22.00
N ALA A 18 25.98 -12.38 22.06
CA ALA A 18 25.11 -12.54 20.91
C ALA A 18 24.40 -11.20 20.62
N PRO A 19 24.45 -10.64 19.39
CA PRO A 19 23.61 -9.51 19.02
C PRO A 19 22.13 -9.91 19.03
N SER A 20 21.32 -9.19 19.81
CA SER A 20 19.91 -9.48 20.03
C SER A 20 19.07 -9.37 18.75
N ILE A 21 18.59 -10.50 18.24
CA ILE A 21 17.60 -10.62 17.14
C ILE A 21 16.32 -9.78 17.42
N ALA A 22 16.02 -9.50 18.70
CA ALA A 22 14.86 -8.72 19.12
C ALA A 22 14.88 -7.26 18.65
N ALA A 23 16.04 -6.62 18.51
CA ALA A 23 16.12 -5.20 18.15
C ALA A 23 15.68 -4.94 16.70
N PHE A 24 16.07 -5.83 15.77
CA PHE A 24 15.69 -5.72 14.36
C PHE A 24 14.18 -5.90 14.12
N ALA A 25 13.55 -6.83 14.85
CA ALA A 25 12.11 -7.05 14.75
C ALA A 25 11.30 -5.85 15.26
N GLN A 26 11.79 -5.17 16.30
CA GLN A 26 11.12 -4.00 16.87
C GLN A 26 11.18 -2.79 15.92
N THR A 27 12.34 -2.50 15.33
CA THR A 27 12.50 -1.40 14.36
C THR A 27 11.62 -1.59 13.12
N GLN A 28 11.49 -2.81 12.61
CA GLN A 28 10.60 -3.10 11.47
C GLN A 28 9.12 -2.89 11.82
N ASN A 29 8.71 -3.25 13.05
CA ASN A 29 7.33 -3.07 13.49
C ASN A 29 6.99 -1.59 13.66
N ASP A 30 7.93 -0.78 14.16
CA ASP A 30 7.79 0.66 14.31
C ASP A 30 7.70 1.37 12.93
N GLN A 31 8.52 0.95 11.96
CA GLN A 31 8.45 1.45 10.58
C GLN A 31 7.10 1.12 9.92
N ALA A 32 6.60 -0.11 10.08
CA ALA A 32 5.31 -0.52 9.55
C ALA A 32 4.15 0.27 10.19
N ALA A 33 4.26 0.59 11.49
CA ALA A 33 3.29 1.44 12.19
C ALA A 33 3.32 2.88 11.66
N LEU A 34 4.51 3.48 11.50
CA LEU A 34 4.67 4.81 10.92
C LEU A 34 4.14 4.88 9.48
N ALA A 35 4.48 3.91 8.62
CA ALA A 35 4.01 3.83 7.25
C ALA A 35 2.47 3.77 7.12
N LYS A 36 1.81 3.09 8.07
CA LYS A 36 0.35 3.02 8.14
C LYS A 36 -0.26 4.38 8.50
N GLN A 37 0.33 5.08 9.46
CA GLN A 37 -0.16 6.37 9.96
C GLN A 37 0.14 7.54 9.00
N SER A 38 1.24 7.48 8.25
CA SER A 38 1.62 8.53 7.31
C SER A 38 0.66 8.64 6.13
N SER A 39 0.27 9.86 5.77
CA SER A 39 -0.41 10.12 4.51
C SER A 39 0.58 10.27 3.36
N ILE A 40 1.80 10.76 3.62
CA ILE A 40 2.87 10.93 2.63
C ILE A 40 4.16 10.30 3.16
N VAL A 41 4.80 9.45 2.35
CA VAL A 41 6.09 8.83 2.64
C VAL A 41 7.00 9.02 1.45
N PHE A 42 8.21 9.53 1.67
CA PHE A 42 9.20 9.76 0.63
C PHE A 42 10.62 9.66 1.19
N SER A 43 11.57 9.28 0.35
CA SER A 43 12.99 9.39 0.66
C SER A 43 13.55 10.68 0.07
N GLY A 44 14.49 11.29 0.77
CA GLY A 44 15.09 12.53 0.30
C GLY A 44 16.37 12.92 1.03
N THR A 45 17.04 13.90 0.44
CA THR A 45 18.28 14.47 0.94
C THR A 45 18.01 15.86 1.52
N VAL A 46 18.43 16.10 2.75
CA VAL A 46 18.31 17.40 3.41
C VAL A 46 19.19 18.41 2.68
N SER A 47 18.57 19.40 2.05
CA SER A 47 19.25 20.43 1.27
C SER A 47 19.55 21.69 2.09
N ARG A 48 18.66 22.08 3.00
CA ARG A 48 18.81 23.26 3.86
C ARG A 48 18.14 23.03 5.21
N LEU A 49 18.76 23.56 6.27
CA LEU A 49 18.28 23.50 7.64
C LEU A 49 17.69 24.84 8.06
N GLY A 50 16.68 24.82 8.92
CA GLY A 50 16.00 26.01 9.40
C GLY A 50 15.43 26.86 8.26
N ALA A 51 14.92 26.23 7.19
CA ALA A 51 14.53 26.90 5.94
C ALA A 51 13.28 26.25 5.34
N THR A 52 12.59 26.99 4.46
CA THR A 52 11.40 26.51 3.73
C THR A 52 11.60 26.59 2.21
N SER A 53 10.96 25.69 1.47
CA SER A 53 10.83 25.74 0.00
C SER A 53 9.51 26.34 -0.44
N PHE A 54 8.59 26.54 0.49
CA PHE A 54 7.25 27.03 0.24
C PHE A 54 6.96 28.26 1.10
N ALA A 55 6.74 29.40 0.45
CA ALA A 55 6.56 30.70 1.11
C ALA A 55 5.35 30.75 2.06
N GLY A 56 4.36 29.87 1.89
CA GLY A 56 3.21 29.76 2.78
C GLY A 56 3.50 29.13 4.15
N VAL A 57 4.76 28.73 4.41
CA VAL A 57 5.19 28.13 5.67
C VAL A 57 6.14 29.10 6.41
N PRO A 58 5.85 29.45 7.67
CA PRO A 58 6.78 30.20 8.51
C PRO A 58 8.08 29.41 8.72
N GLN A 59 9.21 30.08 8.49
CA GLN A 59 10.51 29.50 8.78
C GLN A 59 10.69 29.34 10.29
N SER A 60 11.17 28.18 10.72
CA SER A 60 11.49 27.88 12.12
C SER A 60 12.78 27.04 12.21
N PRO A 61 13.41 26.94 13.40
CA PRO A 61 14.55 26.05 13.59
C PRO A 61 14.25 24.59 13.20
N ASN A 62 12.99 24.14 13.31
CA ASN A 62 12.59 22.77 13.02
C ASN A 62 12.15 22.53 11.58
N THR A 63 12.07 23.59 10.76
CA THR A 63 11.79 23.44 9.33
C THR A 63 13.06 23.11 8.56
N ILE A 64 12.99 22.14 7.66
CA ILE A 64 14.06 21.81 6.73
C ILE A 64 13.53 21.75 5.30
N VAL A 65 14.42 21.93 4.33
CA VAL A 65 14.13 21.69 2.92
C VAL A 65 14.74 20.36 2.51
N VAL A 66 13.90 19.42 2.11
CA VAL A 66 14.33 18.10 1.62
C VAL A 66 14.12 18.04 0.11
N ARG A 67 15.17 17.69 -0.63
CA ARG A 67 15.05 17.35 -2.05
C ARG A 67 14.56 15.90 -2.13
N VAL A 68 13.46 15.68 -2.83
CA VAL A 68 12.85 14.35 -2.96
C VAL A 68 13.70 13.50 -3.89
N ASP A 69 14.14 12.37 -3.38
CA ASP A 69 14.86 11.37 -4.16
C ASP A 69 13.89 10.30 -4.71
N SER A 70 12.89 9.90 -3.91
CA SER A 70 11.81 8.99 -4.32
C SER A 70 10.54 9.19 -3.49
N VAL A 71 9.37 8.95 -4.08
CA VAL A 71 8.08 8.98 -3.39
C VAL A 71 7.57 7.55 -3.21
N LEU A 72 7.29 7.16 -1.95
CA LEU A 72 6.85 5.82 -1.58
C LEU A 72 5.33 5.73 -1.41
N LYS A 73 4.71 6.78 -0.86
CA LYS A 73 3.27 6.87 -0.61
C LYS A 73 2.83 8.33 -0.74
N LYS A 74 1.76 8.60 -1.49
CA LYS A 74 1.09 9.90 -1.47
C LYS A 74 -0.36 9.80 -1.94
N PRO A 75 -1.27 10.69 -1.50
CA PRO A 75 -2.58 10.87 -2.11
C PRO A 75 -2.48 11.22 -3.61
N PRO A 76 -3.43 10.77 -4.45
CA PRO A 76 -3.44 11.09 -5.89
C PRO A 76 -3.49 12.60 -6.20
N ALA A 77 -4.16 13.38 -5.34
CA ALA A 77 -4.33 14.83 -5.52
C ALA A 77 -3.04 15.65 -5.34
N ILE A 78 -1.96 15.05 -4.80
CA ILE A 78 -0.72 15.76 -4.50
C ILE A 78 0.29 15.55 -5.63
N SER A 79 0.73 16.66 -6.23
CA SER A 79 1.75 16.68 -7.28
C SER A 79 3.16 16.73 -6.70
N LEU A 80 3.57 15.66 -6.01
CA LEU A 80 4.92 15.47 -5.48
C LEU A 80 5.68 14.42 -6.31
N LYS A 81 6.87 14.76 -6.79
CA LYS A 81 7.72 13.88 -7.61
C LYS A 81 9.21 14.02 -7.26
N LYS A 82 10.03 13.11 -7.79
CA LYS A 82 11.50 13.15 -7.68
C LYS A 82 12.04 14.50 -8.16
N GLY A 83 12.98 15.06 -7.40
CA GLY A 83 13.62 16.35 -7.65
C GLY A 83 12.91 17.55 -7.04
N ASP A 84 11.65 17.40 -6.59
CA ASP A 84 10.93 18.48 -5.91
C ASP A 84 11.57 18.80 -4.55
N ASN A 85 11.41 20.04 -4.09
CA ASN A 85 11.83 20.46 -2.75
C ASN A 85 10.63 20.56 -1.82
N VAL A 86 10.63 19.78 -0.74
CA VAL A 86 9.57 19.73 0.26
C VAL A 86 10.02 20.45 1.52
N THR A 87 9.10 21.23 2.11
CA THR A 87 9.31 21.76 3.46
C THR A 87 8.84 20.71 4.46
N VAL A 88 9.73 20.26 5.34
CA VAL A 88 9.41 19.30 6.40
C VAL A 88 9.57 20.00 7.74
N GLU A 89 8.51 20.02 8.54
CA GLU A 89 8.59 20.38 9.96
C GLU A 89 8.93 19.13 10.77
N LEU A 90 10.11 19.11 11.38
CA LEU A 90 10.63 18.00 12.16
C LEU A 90 10.12 18.03 13.61
N LYS A 91 9.98 16.84 14.21
CA LYS A 91 9.81 16.70 15.66
C LYS A 91 11.10 16.96 16.42
N ASP A 92 12.21 16.43 15.89
CA ASP A 92 13.55 16.65 16.42
C ASP A 92 14.54 16.85 15.28
N ARG A 93 15.23 18.00 15.30
CA ARG A 93 16.25 18.38 14.31
C ARG A 93 17.61 17.75 14.59
N SER A 94 17.85 17.23 15.79
CA SER A 94 19.17 16.80 16.25
C SER A 94 19.83 15.74 15.34
N ALA A 95 19.01 14.90 14.69
CA ALA A 95 19.44 13.84 13.79
C ALA A 95 19.87 14.32 12.38
N PHE A 96 19.67 15.60 12.04
CA PHE A 96 19.78 16.09 10.66
C PHE A 96 20.84 17.17 10.46
N GLN A 97 21.65 16.96 9.41
CA GLN A 97 22.56 17.93 8.84
C GLN A 97 22.27 18.09 7.34
N GLN A 98 22.83 19.12 6.72
CA GLN A 98 22.78 19.22 5.26
C GLN A 98 23.48 18.01 4.64
N GLY A 99 22.85 17.40 3.63
CA GLY A 99 23.30 16.16 3.00
C GLY A 99 22.81 14.88 3.66
N THR A 100 22.17 14.94 4.84
CA THR A 100 21.57 13.76 5.48
C THR A 100 20.50 13.17 4.56
N GLN A 101 20.56 11.85 4.36
CA GLN A 101 19.55 11.10 3.63
C GLN A 101 18.67 10.35 4.61
N ALA A 102 17.36 10.44 4.41
CA ALA A 102 16.40 9.74 5.24
C ALA A 102 15.13 9.40 4.46
N THR A 103 14.42 8.38 4.95
CA THR A 103 13.01 8.15 4.61
C THR A 103 12.16 8.90 5.63
N PHE A 104 11.28 9.77 5.16
CA PHE A 104 10.41 10.60 5.97
C PHE A 104 8.98 10.03 5.97
N TYR A 105 8.46 9.78 7.17
CA TYR A 105 7.08 9.38 7.43
C TYR A 105 6.32 10.62 7.87
N THR A 106 5.36 11.08 7.06
CA THR A 106 4.80 12.42 7.24
C THR A 106 3.29 12.48 7.10
N GLU A 107 2.72 13.54 7.65
CA GLU A 107 1.37 13.98 7.38
C GLU A 107 1.36 15.29 6.58
N GLY A 108 0.33 15.46 5.75
CA GLY A 108 0.11 16.68 5.01
C GLY A 108 -0.13 17.88 5.91
N TRP A 109 0.55 18.99 5.63
CA TRP A 109 0.33 20.24 6.35
C TRP A 109 -0.23 21.35 5.46
N ILE A 110 0.51 21.74 4.41
CA ILE A 110 0.08 22.79 3.49
C ILE A 110 0.39 22.38 2.06
N PHE A 111 -0.58 22.56 1.16
CA PHE A 111 -0.48 22.26 -0.27
C PHE A 111 -0.87 23.50 -1.08
N GLY A 112 -0.21 23.73 -2.21
CA GLY A 112 -0.48 24.85 -3.11
C GLY A 112 0.51 24.86 -4.27
N SER A 113 1.25 25.96 -4.43
CA SER A 113 2.39 26.01 -5.37
C SER A 113 3.59 25.16 -4.90
N GLY A 114 3.57 24.68 -3.66
CA GLY A 114 4.54 23.75 -3.09
C GLY A 114 3.90 22.75 -2.14
N VAL A 115 4.73 21.90 -1.54
CA VAL A 115 4.32 20.87 -0.58
C VAL A 115 5.05 21.08 0.73
N ALA A 116 4.29 21.15 1.83
CA ALA A 116 4.78 21.17 3.19
C ALA A 116 4.13 20.07 4.02
N VAL A 117 4.93 19.40 4.84
CA VAL A 117 4.53 18.23 5.61
C VAL A 117 5.08 18.29 7.04
N LYS A 118 4.42 17.59 7.95
CA LYS A 118 4.88 17.40 9.33
C LYS A 118 5.41 15.99 9.50
N GLU A 119 6.54 15.88 10.18
CA GLU A 119 7.16 14.60 10.47
C GLU A 119 6.36 13.83 11.53
N LEU A 120 6.07 12.57 11.22
CA LEU A 120 5.63 11.57 12.20
C LEU A 120 6.82 10.75 12.71
N GLY A 121 7.79 10.47 11.84
CA GLY A 121 9.08 9.87 12.16
C GLY A 121 9.99 9.80 10.93
N HIS A 122 11.20 9.26 11.11
CA HIS A 122 12.16 9.09 10.03
C HIS A 122 13.00 7.82 10.21
N GLU A 123 13.63 7.39 9.12
CA GLU A 123 14.68 6.39 9.11
C GLU A 123 15.92 6.98 8.43
N LEU A 124 17.05 7.01 9.15
CA LEU A 124 18.32 7.47 8.58
C LEU A 124 18.89 6.40 7.65
N ASN A 125 19.25 6.79 6.44
CA ASN A 125 19.91 5.89 5.49
C ASN A 125 21.43 6.05 5.65
N PRO A 126 22.17 5.01 6.09
CA PRO A 126 23.63 5.10 6.24
C PRO A 126 24.28 5.16 4.84
N GLY A 127 24.46 6.38 4.33
CA GLY A 127 25.02 6.65 2.99
C GLY A 127 25.86 7.93 2.92
N GLY A 128 26.29 8.45 4.06
CA GLY A 128 27.19 9.60 4.16
C GLY A 128 28.64 9.21 3.85
N GLY A 129 28.95 8.84 2.60
CA GLY A 129 30.31 8.57 2.15
C GLY A 129 30.36 7.73 0.88
N THR A 130 30.86 8.32 -0.21
CA THR A 130 31.09 7.72 -1.54
C THR A 130 29.84 7.47 -2.41
N LEU A 131 29.65 8.37 -3.39
CA LEU A 131 28.48 8.51 -4.25
C LEU A 131 28.31 7.46 -5.37
N ALA A 132 28.99 6.31 -5.32
CA ALA A 132 28.96 5.35 -6.43
C ALA A 132 28.36 3.97 -6.10
N SER A 133 28.37 3.53 -4.83
CA SER A 133 27.91 2.17 -4.46
C SER A 133 26.65 2.16 -3.57
N GLY A 134 26.27 3.32 -3.02
CA GLY A 134 25.08 3.47 -2.17
C GLY A 134 23.79 3.72 -2.94
N ALA A 135 23.87 4.20 -4.19
CA ALA A 135 22.71 4.47 -5.04
C ALA A 135 21.97 3.17 -5.40
N ASP A 136 22.70 2.12 -5.80
CA ASP A 136 22.10 0.82 -6.15
C ASP A 136 21.53 0.10 -4.92
N ALA A 137 22.17 0.23 -3.76
CA ALA A 137 21.69 -0.34 -2.50
C ALA A 137 20.44 0.40 -1.99
N ALA A 138 20.43 1.74 -2.07
CA ALA A 138 19.27 2.55 -1.72
C ALA A 138 18.11 2.33 -2.70
N GLU A 139 18.37 2.26 -4.00
CA GLU A 139 17.37 1.93 -5.02
C GLU A 139 16.81 0.52 -4.82
N SER A 140 17.67 -0.47 -4.52
CA SER A 140 17.23 -1.83 -4.19
C SER A 140 16.38 -1.86 -2.92
N ALA A 141 16.77 -1.15 -1.87
CA ALA A 141 15.98 -1.03 -0.64
C ALA A 141 14.62 -0.36 -0.89
N LEU A 142 14.57 0.67 -1.74
CA LEU A 142 13.33 1.33 -2.14
C LEU A 142 12.41 0.41 -2.94
N VAL A 143 12.95 -0.33 -3.92
CA VAL A 143 12.20 -1.33 -4.68
C VAL A 143 11.68 -2.43 -3.76
N GLN A 144 12.47 -2.88 -2.79
CA GLN A 144 12.05 -3.85 -1.79
C GLN A 144 10.94 -3.28 -0.89
N ALA A 145 11.07 -2.05 -0.40
CA ALA A 145 10.05 -1.40 0.43
C ALA A 145 8.73 -1.19 -0.33
N GLN A 146 8.80 -0.71 -1.58
CA GLN A 146 7.61 -0.59 -2.45
C GLN A 146 6.96 -1.94 -2.70
N LYS A 147 7.76 -2.98 -2.95
CA LYS A 147 7.26 -4.35 -3.13
C LYS A 147 6.60 -4.86 -1.86
N GLN A 148 7.18 -4.62 -0.69
CA GLN A 148 6.61 -5.02 0.60
C GLN A 148 5.29 -4.31 0.89
N ILE A 149 5.20 -2.99 0.63
CA ILE A 149 3.95 -2.23 0.77
C ILE A 149 2.89 -2.78 -0.20
N SER A 150 3.27 -3.01 -1.46
CA SER A 150 2.38 -3.57 -2.47
C SER A 150 1.92 -4.98 -2.11
N ASP A 151 2.80 -5.82 -1.58
CA ASP A 151 2.48 -7.17 -1.10
C ASP A 151 1.56 -7.11 0.12
N GLN A 152 1.78 -6.18 1.05
CA GLN A 152 0.92 -5.97 2.22
C GLN A 152 -0.48 -5.49 1.84
N ASP A 153 -0.59 -4.57 0.89
CA ASP A 153 -1.88 -4.12 0.35
C ASP A 153 -2.64 -5.28 -0.33
N LEU A 154 -1.92 -6.11 -1.08
CA LEU A 154 -2.47 -7.30 -1.71
C LEU A 154 -2.89 -8.35 -0.68
N GLN A 155 -2.14 -8.55 0.40
CA GLN A 155 -2.53 -9.41 1.52
C GLN A 155 -3.80 -8.90 2.22
N ASN A 156 -3.89 -7.60 2.52
CA ASN A 156 -5.08 -6.98 3.10
C ASN A 156 -6.31 -7.15 2.18
N ARG A 157 -6.08 -7.04 0.87
CA ARG A 157 -7.09 -7.29 -0.15
C ARG A 157 -7.58 -8.72 -0.12
N ILE A 158 -6.65 -9.69 -0.19
CA ILE A 158 -6.92 -11.12 -0.10
C ILE A 158 -7.71 -11.41 1.17
N ALA A 159 -7.24 -10.95 2.33
CA ALA A 159 -7.85 -11.18 3.64
C ALA A 159 -9.30 -10.67 3.68
N SER A 160 -9.54 -9.45 3.20
CA SER A 160 -10.86 -8.82 3.24
C SER A 160 -11.84 -9.28 2.14
N SER A 161 -11.38 -10.11 1.18
CA SER A 161 -12.21 -10.66 0.12
C SER A 161 -12.89 -11.96 0.57
N GLU A 162 -14.16 -12.15 0.22
CA GLU A 162 -14.87 -13.40 0.48
C GLU A 162 -14.48 -14.48 -0.52
N LEU A 163 -14.26 -14.08 -1.78
CA LEU A 163 -13.81 -14.96 -2.86
C LEU A 163 -12.64 -14.31 -3.60
N VAL A 164 -11.66 -15.13 -3.98
CA VAL A 164 -10.63 -14.74 -4.94
C VAL A 164 -10.66 -15.76 -6.06
N VAL A 165 -10.91 -15.31 -7.29
CA VAL A 165 -11.15 -16.19 -8.45
C VAL A 165 -10.34 -15.75 -9.65
N ILE A 166 -10.00 -16.70 -10.51
CA ILE A 166 -9.51 -16.45 -11.86
C ILE A 166 -10.69 -16.70 -12.80
N GLY A 167 -10.94 -15.76 -13.71
CA GLY A 167 -12.05 -15.88 -14.64
C GLY A 167 -11.96 -14.94 -15.82
N ARG A 168 -12.97 -15.03 -16.69
CA ARG A 168 -13.14 -14.21 -17.88
C ARG A 168 -14.53 -13.60 -17.91
N VAL A 169 -14.61 -12.32 -18.18
CA VAL A 169 -15.87 -11.61 -18.41
C VAL A 169 -16.45 -12.07 -19.75
N THR A 170 -17.68 -12.58 -19.72
CA THR A 170 -18.38 -13.11 -20.91
C THR A 170 -19.44 -12.17 -21.45
N ASP A 171 -19.94 -11.28 -20.60
CA ASP A 171 -20.94 -10.27 -20.95
C ASP A 171 -20.84 -9.09 -19.98
N VAL A 172 -21.18 -7.90 -20.46
CA VAL A 172 -21.27 -6.67 -19.66
C VAL A 172 -22.51 -5.90 -20.11
N HIS A 173 -23.36 -5.50 -19.16
CA HIS A 173 -24.54 -4.70 -19.45
C HIS A 173 -24.86 -3.75 -18.30
N ARG A 174 -25.58 -2.68 -18.61
CA ARG A 174 -26.07 -1.74 -17.60
C ARG A 174 -27.06 -2.44 -16.68
N TRP A 175 -26.91 -2.25 -15.38
CA TRP A 175 -27.86 -2.74 -14.40
C TRP A 175 -28.77 -1.61 -13.95
N THR A 176 -30.07 -1.82 -14.09
CA THR A 176 -31.08 -0.89 -13.60
C THR A 176 -31.65 -1.41 -12.31
N ILE A 177 -31.76 -0.53 -11.31
CA ILE A 177 -32.31 -0.86 -9.99
C ILE A 177 -33.73 -1.41 -10.16
N PRO A 178 -33.99 -2.67 -9.73
CA PRO A 178 -35.33 -3.23 -9.77
C PRO A 178 -36.29 -2.42 -8.89
N LYS A 179 -37.56 -2.35 -9.28
CA LYS A 179 -38.61 -1.67 -8.48
C LYS A 179 -38.66 -2.17 -7.03
N SER A 180 -38.39 -3.47 -6.81
CA SER A 180 -38.34 -4.10 -5.48
C SER A 180 -37.16 -3.66 -4.61
N ALA A 181 -36.13 -3.05 -5.19
CA ALA A 181 -34.95 -2.54 -4.50
C ALA A 181 -34.94 -1.00 -4.40
N ALA A 182 -35.86 -0.31 -5.08
CA ALA A 182 -35.90 1.15 -5.18
C ALA A 182 -35.97 1.85 -3.81
N SER A 183 -36.69 1.30 -2.83
CA SER A 183 -36.77 1.88 -1.48
C SER A 183 -35.50 1.75 -0.65
N ARG A 184 -34.62 0.79 -0.99
CA ARG A 184 -33.30 0.60 -0.36
C ARG A 184 -32.18 1.37 -1.08
N TYR A 185 -32.49 1.95 -2.23
CA TYR A 185 -31.53 2.73 -3.00
C TYR A 185 -31.65 4.20 -2.62
N HIS A 186 -30.63 4.71 -1.92
CA HIS A 186 -30.54 6.13 -1.62
C HIS A 186 -29.83 6.85 -2.78
N THR A 187 -30.59 7.64 -3.52
CA THR A 187 -30.01 8.54 -4.53
C THR A 187 -29.19 9.61 -3.82
N SER A 188 -27.88 9.53 -3.99
CA SER A 188 -26.89 10.52 -3.56
C SER A 188 -26.33 11.25 -4.79
N GLU A 189 -25.70 12.41 -4.59
CA GLU A 189 -24.85 13.05 -5.60
C GLU A 189 -23.82 12.04 -6.17
N HIS A 190 -23.34 11.12 -5.34
CA HIS A 190 -22.40 10.07 -5.73
C HIS A 190 -23.09 8.75 -6.11
N SER A 191 -24.29 8.80 -6.71
CA SER A 191 -24.97 7.59 -7.20
C SER A 191 -24.15 6.94 -8.32
N ALA A 192 -23.83 5.66 -8.16
CA ALA A 192 -23.06 4.91 -9.16
C ALA A 192 -23.90 4.59 -10.41
N ASP A 193 -23.28 4.70 -11.58
CA ASP A 193 -23.78 4.12 -12.82
C ASP A 193 -23.48 2.61 -12.85
N TRP A 194 -24.35 1.83 -12.23
CA TRP A 194 -24.14 0.39 -12.01
C TRP A 194 -24.24 -0.44 -13.28
N HIS A 195 -23.27 -1.34 -13.44
CA HIS A 195 -23.21 -2.32 -14.52
C HIS A 195 -22.94 -3.70 -13.93
N GLU A 196 -23.41 -4.74 -14.63
CA GLU A 196 -23.14 -6.13 -14.32
C GLU A 196 -22.21 -6.74 -15.36
N ALA A 197 -21.21 -7.46 -14.88
CA ALA A 197 -20.35 -8.33 -15.66
C ALA A 197 -20.64 -9.79 -15.32
N ILE A 198 -20.90 -10.62 -16.34
CA ILE A 198 -21.04 -12.06 -16.16
C ILE A 198 -19.65 -12.69 -16.24
N LEU A 199 -19.16 -13.14 -15.10
CA LEU A 199 -17.85 -13.75 -14.95
C LEU A 199 -17.95 -15.28 -15.09
N GLN A 200 -17.27 -15.84 -16.09
CA GLN A 200 -17.01 -17.28 -16.18
C GLN A 200 -15.77 -17.60 -15.34
N ILE A 201 -15.93 -18.52 -14.38
CA ILE A 201 -14.90 -18.91 -13.42
C ILE A 201 -14.05 -20.04 -14.01
N ASP A 202 -12.74 -19.79 -14.09
CA ASP A 202 -11.71 -20.76 -14.48
C ASP A 202 -11.19 -21.50 -13.23
N SER A 203 -10.87 -20.76 -12.16
CA SER A 203 -10.30 -21.30 -10.92
C SER A 203 -10.73 -20.48 -9.72
N VAL A 204 -10.83 -21.12 -8.56
CA VAL A 204 -11.03 -20.45 -7.26
C VAL A 204 -9.72 -20.53 -6.49
N LEU A 205 -9.22 -19.38 -6.02
CA LEU A 205 -7.99 -19.25 -5.24
C LEU A 205 -8.29 -19.15 -3.74
N LYS A 206 -9.39 -18.48 -3.35
CA LYS A 206 -9.87 -18.35 -1.96
C LYS A 206 -11.39 -18.43 -1.92
N GLY A 207 -11.90 -19.05 -0.85
CA GLY A 207 -13.32 -19.10 -0.50
C GLY A 207 -14.05 -20.30 -1.10
N THR A 208 -15.35 -20.41 -0.83
CA THR A 208 -16.15 -21.58 -1.22
C THR A 208 -16.39 -21.63 -2.72
N LYS A 209 -16.03 -22.74 -3.36
CA LYS A 209 -16.28 -22.93 -4.80
C LYS A 209 -17.77 -22.72 -5.12
N PRO A 210 -18.11 -21.83 -6.08
CA PRO A 210 -19.50 -21.60 -6.44
C PRO A 210 -20.09 -22.86 -7.08
N LYS A 211 -21.38 -23.11 -6.85
CA LYS A 211 -22.11 -24.26 -7.40
C LYS A 211 -22.14 -24.27 -8.93
N LYS A 212 -22.03 -23.09 -9.54
CA LYS A 212 -22.05 -22.88 -10.98
C LYS A 212 -20.75 -22.18 -11.39
N SER A 213 -20.37 -22.37 -12.65
CA SER A 213 -19.16 -21.78 -13.22
C SER A 213 -19.34 -20.32 -13.65
N LYS A 214 -20.51 -19.72 -13.45
CA LYS A 214 -20.78 -18.32 -13.77
C LYS A 214 -21.20 -17.56 -12.52
N MET A 215 -20.76 -16.31 -12.43
CA MET A 215 -21.07 -15.39 -11.34
C MET A 215 -21.38 -14.02 -11.91
N VAL A 216 -22.09 -13.20 -11.13
CA VAL A 216 -22.34 -11.79 -11.47
C VAL A 216 -21.47 -10.90 -10.61
N VAL A 217 -20.74 -10.00 -11.27
CA VAL A 217 -19.96 -8.95 -10.62
C VAL A 217 -20.58 -7.61 -10.99
N ARG A 218 -21.07 -6.87 -10.01
CA ARG A 218 -21.58 -5.51 -10.18
C ARG A 218 -20.48 -4.50 -9.90
N PHE A 219 -20.35 -3.53 -10.79
CA PHE A 219 -19.30 -2.50 -10.74
C PHE A 219 -19.83 -1.17 -11.27
N PRO A 220 -19.28 -0.03 -10.82
CA PRO A 220 -19.72 1.28 -11.29
C PRO A 220 -18.94 1.69 -12.54
N LEU A 221 -19.63 2.04 -13.62
CA LEU A 221 -19.08 2.67 -14.84
C LEU A 221 -19.15 4.21 -14.77
N SER A 222 -19.16 4.76 -13.56
CA SER A 222 -19.22 6.21 -13.32
C SER A 222 -17.84 6.88 -13.38
N ARG A 223 -17.82 8.15 -13.78
CA ARG A 223 -16.65 9.06 -13.74
C ARG A 223 -16.61 9.92 -12.47
N ASP A 224 -17.60 9.79 -11.61
CA ASP A 224 -17.67 10.47 -10.32
C ASP A 224 -16.47 10.11 -9.41
N VAL A 225 -16.02 11.05 -8.58
CA VAL A 225 -14.82 10.89 -7.73
C VAL A 225 -14.89 9.69 -6.78
N ALA A 226 -16.09 9.28 -6.35
CA ALA A 226 -16.28 8.11 -5.50
C ALA A 226 -15.98 6.78 -6.24
N TRP A 227 -16.10 6.78 -7.58
CA TRP A 227 -16.11 5.57 -8.40
C TRP A 227 -15.09 5.56 -9.54
N VAL A 228 -14.44 6.69 -9.82
CA VAL A 228 -13.56 6.87 -10.98
C VAL A 228 -12.42 5.84 -11.01
N ASN A 229 -11.92 5.42 -9.84
CA ASN A 229 -10.83 4.45 -9.73
C ASN A 229 -11.30 2.99 -9.54
N SER A 230 -12.61 2.72 -9.51
CA SER A 230 -13.11 1.35 -9.47
C SER A 230 -12.82 0.62 -10.77
N PRO A 231 -12.57 -0.71 -10.75
CA PRO A 231 -12.41 -1.48 -11.97
C PRO A 231 -13.58 -1.30 -12.94
N LYS A 232 -13.25 -1.11 -14.21
CA LYS A 232 -14.21 -1.03 -15.32
C LYS A 232 -14.00 -2.28 -16.17
N PHE A 233 -15.03 -3.11 -16.27
CA PHE A 233 -14.91 -4.39 -16.94
C PHE A 233 -15.44 -4.34 -18.38
N GLU A 234 -14.75 -5.06 -19.25
CA GLU A 234 -15.12 -5.24 -20.65
C GLU A 234 -15.27 -6.72 -20.98
N LYS A 235 -16.06 -7.01 -22.02
CA LYS A 235 -16.23 -8.38 -22.52
C LYS A 235 -14.88 -8.97 -22.92
N LEU A 236 -14.68 -10.26 -22.66
CA LEU A 236 -13.45 -11.02 -22.86
C LEU A 236 -12.30 -10.70 -21.91
N GLN A 237 -12.42 -9.68 -21.05
CA GLN A 237 -11.38 -9.37 -20.07
C GLN A 237 -11.17 -10.55 -19.12
N ARG A 238 -9.91 -10.93 -18.93
CA ARG A 238 -9.49 -12.06 -18.10
C ARG A 238 -8.54 -11.59 -17.02
N GLY A 239 -8.67 -12.13 -15.82
CA GLY A 239 -7.76 -11.80 -14.72
C GLY A 239 -8.16 -12.44 -13.40
N ILE A 240 -7.64 -11.88 -12.33
CA ILE A 240 -7.86 -12.29 -10.95
C ILE A 240 -8.81 -11.28 -10.32
N PHE A 241 -9.90 -11.76 -9.74
CA PHE A 241 -10.96 -10.93 -9.16
C PHE A 241 -11.03 -11.15 -7.65
N PHE A 242 -11.01 -10.05 -6.91
CA PHE A 242 -11.15 -10.00 -5.46
C PHE A 242 -12.59 -9.57 -5.16
N LEU A 243 -13.40 -10.53 -4.73
CA LEU A 243 -14.84 -10.42 -4.72
C LEU A 243 -15.37 -10.33 -3.29
N LYS A 244 -16.33 -9.43 -3.10
CA LYS A 244 -17.15 -9.30 -1.89
C LYS A 244 -18.62 -9.35 -2.28
N LYS A 245 -19.48 -9.90 -1.42
CA LYS A 245 -20.92 -9.85 -1.66
C LYS A 245 -21.38 -8.41 -1.75
N ASP A 246 -22.31 -8.16 -2.64
CA ASP A 246 -22.86 -6.83 -2.84
C ASP A 246 -23.65 -6.40 -1.60
N GLN A 247 -23.27 -5.24 -1.06
CA GLN A 247 -23.94 -4.58 0.06
C GLN A 247 -24.21 -3.10 -0.22
N VAL A 248 -23.89 -2.62 -1.43
CA VAL A 248 -23.86 -1.17 -1.76
C VAL A 248 -24.82 -0.78 -2.86
N SER A 249 -25.17 -1.69 -3.77
CA SER A 249 -26.10 -1.38 -4.87
C SER A 249 -27.58 -1.38 -4.44
N GLY A 250 -27.89 -1.84 -3.22
CA GLY A 250 -29.26 -2.00 -2.70
C GLY A 250 -29.96 -3.31 -3.06
N ASP A 251 -29.37 -4.14 -3.94
CA ASP A 251 -29.90 -5.47 -4.28
C ASP A 251 -28.81 -6.54 -4.35
N PRO A 252 -28.60 -7.35 -3.30
CA PRO A 252 -27.50 -8.31 -3.24
C PRO A 252 -27.68 -9.53 -4.15
N ARG A 253 -28.77 -9.61 -4.92
CA ARG A 253 -29.09 -10.74 -5.79
C ARG A 253 -29.51 -10.28 -7.18
N THR A 254 -29.42 -11.19 -8.13
CA THR A 254 -29.91 -10.99 -9.49
C THR A 254 -30.31 -12.33 -10.12
N SER A 255 -31.00 -12.29 -11.25
CA SER A 255 -31.35 -13.49 -12.03
C SER A 255 -30.28 -13.75 -13.09
N LEU A 256 -29.68 -14.94 -13.07
CA LEU A 256 -28.74 -15.40 -14.10
C LEU A 256 -29.21 -16.75 -14.65
N GLY A 257 -29.64 -16.76 -15.92
CA GLY A 257 -30.13 -17.98 -16.58
C GLY A 257 -31.39 -18.56 -15.93
N GLY A 258 -32.27 -17.71 -15.38
CA GLY A 258 -33.53 -18.11 -14.75
C GLY A 258 -33.44 -18.47 -13.26
N TYR A 259 -32.25 -18.36 -12.65
CA TYR A 259 -32.05 -18.65 -11.23
C TYR A 259 -31.53 -17.43 -10.49
N GLN A 260 -31.91 -17.29 -9.22
CA GLN A 260 -31.37 -16.26 -8.33
C GLN A 260 -29.95 -16.61 -7.90
N VAL A 261 -29.04 -15.65 -8.05
CA VAL A 261 -27.63 -15.76 -7.65
C VAL A 261 -27.24 -14.58 -6.77
N ASP A 262 -26.31 -14.81 -5.83
CA ASP A 262 -25.68 -13.73 -5.08
C ASP A 262 -24.82 -12.89 -6.05
N VAL A 263 -24.90 -11.57 -5.90
CA VAL A 263 -24.08 -10.60 -6.64
C VAL A 263 -22.84 -10.28 -5.84
N TYR A 264 -21.71 -10.19 -6.55
CA TYR A 264 -20.43 -9.77 -5.98
C TYR A 264 -20.02 -8.42 -6.53
N THR A 265 -19.07 -7.75 -5.90
CA THR A 265 -18.59 -6.44 -6.32
C THR A 265 -17.07 -6.37 -6.38
N CYS A 266 -16.57 -5.52 -7.28
CA CYS A 266 -15.20 -5.03 -7.32
C CYS A 266 -15.28 -3.49 -7.35
N LEU A 267 -14.95 -2.84 -6.24
CA LEU A 267 -15.23 -1.41 -6.05
C LEU A 267 -13.95 -0.59 -5.86
N LYS A 268 -12.91 -1.19 -5.28
CA LYS A 268 -11.66 -0.49 -4.99
C LYS A 268 -10.63 -0.75 -6.10
N PRO A 269 -9.69 0.18 -6.28
CA PRO A 269 -8.48 -0.09 -7.06
C PRO A 269 -7.80 -1.37 -6.55
N GLY A 270 -7.37 -2.22 -7.49
CA GLY A 270 -6.75 -3.51 -7.17
C GLY A 270 -7.72 -4.63 -6.79
N ASP A 271 -9.05 -4.42 -6.82
CA ASP A 271 -10.03 -5.52 -6.75
C ASP A 271 -10.02 -6.41 -8.01
N TRP A 272 -9.27 -6.01 -9.04
CA TRP A 272 -8.94 -6.82 -10.20
C TRP A 272 -7.45 -6.68 -10.51
N LEU A 273 -6.81 -7.79 -10.88
CA LEU A 273 -5.42 -7.84 -11.34
C LEU A 273 -5.30 -8.62 -12.65
N PRO A 274 -4.31 -8.30 -13.51
CA PRO A 274 -4.01 -9.09 -14.69
C PRO A 274 -3.55 -10.50 -14.30
N LEU A 275 -3.70 -11.45 -15.23
CA LEU A 275 -3.33 -12.85 -14.99
C LEU A 275 -1.83 -13.05 -14.71
N SER A 276 -0.97 -12.11 -15.15
CA SER A 276 0.46 -12.12 -14.85
C SER A 276 0.78 -12.12 -13.35
N ASP A 277 -0.14 -11.62 -12.51
CA ASP A 277 0.03 -11.59 -11.06
C ASP A 277 -0.36 -12.90 -10.37
N GLU A 278 -0.78 -13.94 -11.11
CA GLU A 278 -1.31 -15.18 -10.51
C GLU A 278 -0.31 -15.85 -9.57
N ALA A 279 0.96 -15.97 -9.98
CA ALA A 279 1.99 -16.59 -9.16
C ALA A 279 2.19 -15.84 -7.83
N ARG A 280 2.17 -14.50 -7.88
CA ARG A 280 2.29 -13.61 -6.72
C ARG A 280 1.08 -13.73 -5.78
N VAL A 281 -0.13 -13.75 -6.32
CA VAL A 281 -1.35 -13.95 -5.52
C VAL A 281 -1.34 -15.32 -4.85
N ARG A 282 -0.96 -16.38 -5.58
CA ARG A 282 -0.86 -17.74 -5.03
C ARG A 282 0.19 -17.85 -3.93
N SER A 283 1.33 -17.16 -4.02
CA SER A 283 2.33 -17.19 -2.95
C SER A 283 1.81 -16.54 -1.67
N LEU A 284 1.05 -15.44 -1.79
CA LEU A 284 0.51 -14.73 -0.62
C LEU A 284 -0.67 -15.44 0.05
N LEU A 285 -1.35 -16.35 -0.66
CA LEU A 285 -2.43 -17.19 -0.12
C LEU A 285 -1.95 -18.40 0.70
N LYS A 286 -0.69 -18.80 0.56
CA LYS A 286 -0.10 -19.96 1.25
C LYS A 286 0.43 -19.62 2.65
N ASN A 287 0.56 -18.33 2.95
CA ASN A 287 0.98 -17.80 4.25
C ASN A 287 -0.25 -17.49 5.11
#